data_AF-A0A9D1UIP6-F1
#
_entry.id   AF-A0A9D1UIP6-F1
#
_cell.length_a   1.000
_cell.length_b   1.000
_cell.length_c   1.000
_cell.angle_alpha   90.00
_cell.angle_beta   90.00
_cell.angle_gamma   90.00
#
_symmetry.space_group_name_H-M   'P 1'
#
loop_
_entity.id
_entity.type
_entity.pdbx_description
1 polymer ?
#
loop_
_entity_poly.entity_id
_entity_poly.type
_entity_poly.pdbx_seq_one_letter_code
_entity_poly.pdbx_strand_id
1 'polypeptide(L)'
;TRQSVILGMLNAYLAINPKTTLSDLNRAFPVTLKSDAAGKCNNLFIRLKDFYDLEEELQSLFCAEYDEVLTLSNNTKVVFQREWQSDDFENLVKRFKQYGIEVTDTKPSGVYEKGGFALEYTDNYIQFLKKERKKGVMCIYVCLFSCLLLVIILLLARI
;
A
#
# COMPACT_ATOMS: atom_id res chain seq x y z
N THR A 1 16.20 -0.42 11.24
CA THR A 1 16.38 0.89 10.55
C THR A 1 15.04 1.30 9.94
N ARG A 2 14.89 2.54 9.41
CA ARG A 2 13.64 2.94 8.73
C ARG A 2 13.29 1.98 7.58
N GLN A 3 14.28 1.52 6.81
CA GLN A 3 14.10 0.51 5.76
C GLN A 3 13.46 -0.78 6.28
N SER A 4 13.96 -1.34 7.40
CA SER A 4 13.37 -2.55 8.01
C SER A 4 11.89 -2.34 8.35
N VAL A 5 11.55 -1.16 8.88
CA VAL A 5 10.16 -0.83 9.23
C VAL A 5 9.30 -0.76 7.97
N ILE A 6 9.76 -0.06 6.93
CA ILE A 6 9.06 0.05 5.65
C ILE A 6 8.83 -1.32 5.02
N LEU A 7 9.87 -2.17 5.01
CA LEU A 7 9.78 -3.55 4.53
C LEU A 7 8.71 -4.34 5.30
N GLY A 8 8.66 -4.17 6.63
CA GLY A 8 7.63 -4.80 7.46
C GLY A 8 6.22 -4.34 7.11
N MET A 9 6.03 -3.03 6.92
CA MET A 9 4.74 -2.47 6.53
C MET A 9 4.31 -2.92 5.13
N LEU A 10 5.25 -3.04 4.19
CA LEU A 10 4.99 -3.55 2.83
C LEU A 10 4.57 -5.03 2.87
N ASN A 11 5.26 -5.86 3.66
CA ASN A 11 4.87 -7.25 3.86
C ASN A 11 3.50 -7.36 4.54
N ALA A 12 3.18 -6.50 5.52
CA ALA A 12 1.85 -6.42 6.11
C ALA A 12 0.78 -6.10 5.05
N TYR A 13 1.06 -5.11 4.20
CA TYR A 13 0.16 -4.71 3.12
C TYR A 13 -0.10 -5.84 2.13
N LEU A 14 0.94 -6.56 1.72
CA LEU A 14 0.79 -7.71 0.82
C LEU A 14 0.04 -8.87 1.48
N ALA A 15 0.23 -9.11 2.78
CA ALA A 15 -0.53 -10.12 3.51
C ALA A 15 -2.04 -9.79 3.56
N ILE A 16 -2.39 -8.51 3.72
CA ILE A 16 -3.78 -8.03 3.71
C ILE A 16 -4.36 -8.01 2.29
N ASN A 17 -3.53 -7.70 1.30
CA ASN A 17 -3.92 -7.55 -0.10
C ASN A 17 -3.17 -8.57 -0.99
N PRO A 18 -3.46 -9.88 -0.87
CA PRO A 18 -2.64 -10.92 -1.52
C PRO A 18 -2.68 -10.87 -3.04
N LYS A 19 -3.70 -10.27 -3.65
CA LYS A 19 -3.84 -10.15 -5.12
C LYS A 19 -3.18 -8.89 -5.70
N THR A 20 -2.44 -8.13 -4.88
CA THR A 20 -1.78 -6.89 -5.32
C THR A 20 -0.84 -7.16 -6.50
N THR A 21 -1.04 -6.42 -7.58
CA THR A 21 -0.10 -6.36 -8.71
C THR A 21 0.92 -5.23 -8.50
N LEU A 22 2.02 -5.23 -9.26
CA LEU A 22 2.98 -4.11 -9.23
C LEU A 22 2.31 -2.75 -9.56
N SER A 23 1.34 -2.76 -10.47
CA SER A 23 0.59 -1.54 -10.81
C SER A 23 -0.27 -1.07 -9.64
N ASP A 24 -0.89 -1.98 -8.90
CA ASP A 24 -1.68 -1.63 -7.72
C ASP A 24 -0.78 -1.12 -6.60
N LEU A 25 0.41 -1.70 -6.45
CA LEU A 25 1.40 -1.27 -5.46
C LEU A 25 1.87 0.17 -5.72
N ASN A 26 2.26 0.50 -6.96
CA ASN A 26 2.64 1.87 -7.34
C ASN A 26 1.46 2.86 -7.30
N ARG A 27 0.20 2.38 -7.43
CA ARG A 27 -0.99 3.22 -7.24
C ARG A 27 -1.28 3.46 -5.75
N ALA A 28 -1.12 2.43 -4.92
CA ALA A 28 -1.29 2.52 -3.48
C ALA A 28 -0.22 3.42 -2.85
N PHE A 29 1.00 3.32 -3.34
CA PHE A 29 2.18 4.04 -2.85
C PHE A 29 2.88 4.73 -4.04
N PRO A 30 2.40 5.91 -4.45
CA PRO A 30 2.99 6.65 -5.56
C PRO A 30 4.35 7.24 -5.20
N VAL A 31 5.19 7.49 -6.22
CA VAL A 31 6.51 8.14 -6.08
C VAL A 31 6.45 9.51 -5.42
N THR A 32 5.30 10.18 -5.48
CA THR A 32 5.06 11.46 -4.80
C THR A 32 5.15 11.39 -3.28
N LEU A 33 5.18 10.19 -2.68
CA LEU A 33 5.42 10.01 -1.24
C LEU A 33 6.89 10.21 -0.86
N LYS A 34 7.79 10.26 -1.85
CA LYS A 34 9.23 10.44 -1.66
C LYS A 34 9.68 11.68 -2.43
N SER A 35 9.98 12.75 -1.69
CA SER A 35 10.21 14.09 -2.24
C SER A 35 11.42 14.21 -3.19
N ASP A 36 12.49 13.47 -2.91
CA ASP A 36 13.74 13.43 -3.69
C ASP A 36 13.74 12.41 -4.84
N ALA A 37 12.73 11.54 -4.90
CA ALA A 37 12.57 10.55 -5.98
C ALA A 37 11.98 11.17 -7.26
N ALA A 38 11.28 12.29 -7.13
CA ALA A 38 10.65 12.99 -8.23
C ALA A 38 11.70 13.47 -9.24
N GLY A 39 11.64 12.94 -10.46
CA GLY A 39 12.55 13.29 -11.56
C GLY A 39 13.69 12.31 -11.83
N LYS A 40 13.99 11.40 -10.89
CA LYS A 40 14.98 10.31 -11.07
C LYS A 40 14.32 8.97 -11.41
N CYS A 41 13.15 8.71 -10.83
CA CYS A 41 12.41 7.47 -11.03
C CYS A 41 10.91 7.77 -11.13
N ASN A 42 10.21 7.05 -11.99
CA ASN A 42 8.76 7.21 -12.16
C ASN A 42 7.95 6.44 -11.11
N ASN A 43 8.55 5.43 -10.47
CA ASN A 43 7.88 4.48 -9.58
C ASN A 43 8.74 4.22 -8.34
N LEU A 44 8.08 3.99 -7.20
CA LEU A 44 8.75 3.50 -5.99
C LEU A 44 9.12 2.03 -6.09
N PHE A 45 8.36 1.27 -6.88
CA PHE A 45 8.49 -0.17 -7.03
C PHE A 45 8.75 -0.53 -8.48
N ILE A 46 9.75 -1.38 -8.71
CA ILE A 46 10.06 -1.96 -10.02
C ILE A 46 10.27 -3.47 -9.87
N ARG A 47 10.19 -4.22 -10.97
CA ARG A 47 10.50 -5.66 -10.93
C ARG A 47 12.00 -5.82 -10.73
N LEU A 48 12.39 -6.82 -9.96
CA LEU A 48 13.81 -7.15 -9.76
C LEU A 48 14.52 -7.44 -11.09
N LYS A 49 13.81 -8.01 -12.08
CA LYS A 49 14.39 -8.21 -13.42
C LYS A 49 14.73 -6.88 -14.12
N ASP A 50 13.86 -5.86 -13.99
CA ASP A 50 14.04 -4.57 -14.64
C ASP A 50 15.10 -3.73 -13.89
N PHE A 51 15.31 -4.02 -12.60
CA PHE A 51 16.35 -3.40 -11.78
C PHE A 51 17.76 -3.68 -12.32
N TYR A 52 18.04 -4.90 -12.80
CA TYR A 52 19.36 -5.24 -13.35
C TYR A 52 19.67 -4.57 -14.69
N ASP A 53 18.64 -4.03 -15.37
CA ASP A 53 18.79 -3.28 -16.62
C ASP A 53 19.04 -1.78 -16.38
N LEU A 54 19.02 -1.32 -15.12
CA LEU A 54 19.27 0.07 -14.76
C LEU A 54 20.76 0.40 -14.71
N GLU A 55 21.11 1.67 -14.93
CA GLU A 55 22.43 2.21 -14.64
C GLU A 55 22.76 2.09 -13.15
N GLU A 56 24.05 1.94 -12.82
CA GLU A 56 24.52 1.71 -11.44
C GLU A 56 24.06 2.80 -10.46
N GLU A 57 24.06 4.06 -10.90
CA GLU A 57 23.55 5.19 -10.10
C GLU A 57 22.08 5.00 -9.73
N LEU A 58 21.25 4.53 -10.66
CA LEU A 58 19.84 4.26 -10.41
C LEU A 58 19.63 3.00 -9.58
N GLN A 59 20.46 1.96 -9.75
CA GLN A 59 20.41 0.76 -8.92
C GLN A 59 20.66 1.08 -7.44
N SER A 60 21.59 2.00 -7.15
CA SER A 60 21.90 2.41 -5.77
C SER A 60 20.69 2.95 -4.99
N LEU A 61 19.64 3.39 -5.70
CA LEU A 61 18.42 3.94 -5.12
C LEU A 61 17.43 2.86 -4.65
N PHE A 62 17.67 1.57 -4.88
CA PHE A 62 16.72 0.49 -4.56
C PHE A 62 17.27 -0.50 -3.52
N CYS A 63 16.37 -1.08 -2.73
CA CYS A 63 16.63 -2.22 -1.85
C CYS A 63 16.54 -3.52 -2.67
N ALA A 64 17.68 -4.13 -2.96
CA ALA A 64 17.77 -5.34 -3.81
C ALA A 64 18.49 -6.51 -3.12
N GLU A 65 18.83 -6.40 -1.83
CA GLU A 65 19.34 -7.53 -1.05
C GLU A 65 18.25 -8.62 -0.91
N TYR A 66 18.65 -9.89 -0.81
CA TYR A 66 17.71 -11.03 -0.82
C TYR A 66 16.60 -10.92 0.24
N ASP A 67 16.92 -10.41 1.42
CA ASP A 67 15.97 -10.20 2.52
C ASP A 67 15.14 -8.90 2.39
N GLU A 68 15.44 -8.05 1.41
CA GLU A 68 14.73 -6.80 1.12
C GLU A 68 13.78 -6.90 -0.10
N VAL A 69 13.90 -7.98 -0.90
CA VAL A 69 13.07 -8.18 -2.10
C VAL A 69 11.66 -8.65 -1.71
N LEU A 70 10.65 -7.89 -2.15
CA LEU A 70 9.25 -8.27 -2.01
C LEU A 70 8.87 -9.37 -3.02
N THR A 71 8.00 -10.28 -2.60
CA THR A 71 7.44 -11.31 -3.48
C THR A 71 5.92 -11.14 -3.56
N LEU A 72 5.41 -10.83 -4.75
CA LEU A 72 3.98 -10.78 -5.00
C LEU A 72 3.41 -12.21 -5.13
N SER A 73 2.09 -12.37 -5.02
CA SER A 73 1.42 -13.68 -5.08
C SER A 73 1.60 -14.43 -6.40
N ASN A 74 1.91 -13.71 -7.48
CA ASN A 74 2.25 -14.28 -8.77
C ASN A 74 3.75 -14.61 -8.92
N ASN A 75 4.49 -14.68 -7.82
CA ASN A 75 5.95 -14.86 -7.75
C ASN A 75 6.79 -13.73 -8.38
N THR A 76 6.18 -12.60 -8.76
CA THR A 76 6.96 -11.44 -9.23
C THR A 76 7.79 -10.89 -8.08
N LYS A 77 9.11 -10.85 -8.29
CA LYS A 77 10.06 -10.21 -7.38
C LYS A 77 10.08 -8.70 -7.64
N VAL A 78 9.95 -7.92 -6.58
CA VAL A 78 9.84 -6.46 -6.62
C VAL A 78 10.84 -5.85 -5.66
N VAL A 79 11.57 -4.86 -6.15
CA VAL A 79 12.44 -4.00 -5.32
C VAL A 79 11.76 -2.66 -5.10
N PHE A 80 12.11 -1.98 -4.02
CA PHE A 80 11.54 -0.69 -3.67
C PHE A 80 12.65 0.31 -3.32
N GLN A 81 12.36 1.60 -3.51
CA GLN A 81 13.36 2.64 -3.26
C GLN A 81 13.82 2.67 -1.80
N ARG A 82 15.13 2.87 -1.62
CA ARG A 82 15.83 2.92 -0.34
C ARG A 82 16.03 4.37 0.11
N GLU A 83 16.63 4.62 1.29
CA GLU A 83 16.91 5.98 1.81
C GLU A 83 15.67 6.89 1.89
N TRP A 84 14.98 6.81 3.02
CA TRP A 84 13.79 7.62 3.28
C TRP A 84 14.10 8.73 4.28
N GLN A 85 13.87 9.98 3.87
CA GLN A 85 13.94 11.14 4.75
C GLN A 85 12.84 11.03 5.82
N SER A 86 13.01 11.75 6.94
CA SER A 86 12.08 11.69 8.07
C SER A 86 10.63 12.00 7.63
N ASP A 87 10.45 13.08 6.87
CA ASP A 87 9.13 13.53 6.43
C ASP A 87 8.48 12.58 5.42
N ASP A 88 9.26 12.05 4.48
CA ASP A 88 8.80 11.04 3.51
C ASP A 88 8.38 9.75 4.21
N PHE A 89 9.15 9.33 5.22
CA PHE A 89 8.82 8.17 6.05
C PHE A 89 7.51 8.39 6.82
N GLU A 90 7.33 9.54 7.46
CA GLU A 90 6.08 9.86 8.15
C GLU A 90 4.87 9.89 7.21
N ASN A 91 5.03 10.42 6.00
CA ASN A 91 3.99 10.43 4.97
C ASN A 91 3.62 9.01 4.54
N LEU A 92 4.63 8.14 4.36
CA LEU A 92 4.43 6.74 4.07
C LEU A 92 3.69 6.02 5.23
N VAL A 93 4.07 6.28 6.49
CA VAL A 93 3.39 5.72 7.67
C VAL A 93 1.92 6.15 7.71
N LYS A 94 1.63 7.44 7.49
CA LYS A 94 0.25 7.96 7.38
C LYS A 94 -0.52 7.27 6.26
N ARG A 95 0.13 6.99 5.12
CA ARG A 95 -0.49 6.26 4.00
C ARG A 95 -0.83 4.83 4.38
N PHE A 96 0.05 4.11 5.05
CA PHE A 96 -0.21 2.74 5.53
C PHE A 96 -1.35 2.65 6.54
N LYS A 97 -1.51 3.68 7.39
CA LYS A 97 -2.62 3.76 8.34
C LYS A 97 -3.98 3.71 7.66
N GLN A 98 -4.10 4.19 6.42
CA GLN A 98 -5.32 4.10 5.61
C GLN A 98 -5.69 2.66 5.23
N TYR A 99 -4.75 1.73 5.33
CA TYR A 99 -4.96 0.29 5.11
C TYR A 99 -5.02 -0.49 6.44
N GLY A 100 -5.12 0.21 7.58
CA GLY A 100 -5.17 -0.41 8.90
C GLY A 100 -3.83 -0.99 9.38
N ILE A 101 -2.71 -0.53 8.80
CA ILE A 101 -1.35 -0.94 9.18
C ILE A 101 -0.74 0.17 10.03
N GLU A 102 -0.32 -0.18 11.25
CA GLU A 102 0.28 0.74 12.21
C GLU A 102 1.67 0.24 12.63
N VAL A 103 2.59 1.17 12.87
CA VAL A 103 3.89 0.88 13.46
C VAL A 103 3.76 1.08 14.96
N THR A 104 4.16 0.08 15.74
CA THR A 104 4.32 0.20 17.19
C THR A 104 5.80 0.15 17.53
N ASP A 105 6.21 0.96 18.51
CA ASP A 105 7.58 0.93 19.00
C ASP A 105 7.87 -0.44 19.61
N THR A 106 8.79 -1.17 18.99
CA THR A 106 9.37 -2.38 19.57
C THR A 106 10.67 -2.02 20.27
N LYS A 107 10.97 -2.71 21.38
CA LYS A 107 12.22 -2.49 22.11
C LYS A 107 13.41 -2.72 21.17
N PRO A 108 14.47 -1.90 21.25
CA PRO A 108 15.63 -2.06 20.39
C PRO A 108 16.27 -3.43 20.61
N SER A 109 16.49 -4.17 19.52
CA SER A 109 17.42 -5.30 19.47
C SER A 109 18.86 -4.77 19.64
N GLY A 110 19.76 -5.58 20.19
CA GLY A 110 21.12 -5.17 20.56
C GLY A 110 21.94 -4.58 19.41
N VAL A 111 23.04 -3.89 19.76
CA VAL A 111 23.91 -3.02 18.91
C VAL A 111 24.44 -3.67 17.61
N TYR A 112 24.27 -4.98 17.40
CA TYR A 112 24.77 -5.72 16.24
C TYR A 112 23.70 -6.54 15.49
N GLU A 113 22.42 -6.44 15.85
CA GLU A 113 21.36 -7.17 15.16
C GLU A 113 20.73 -6.30 14.06
N LYS A 114 20.67 -6.83 12.83
CA LYS A 114 19.91 -6.23 11.73
C LYS A 114 18.46 -6.11 12.23
N GLY A 115 18.00 -4.89 12.53
CA GLY A 115 16.70 -4.67 13.15
C GLY A 115 15.59 -5.35 12.34
N GLY A 116 14.81 -6.21 12.99
CA GLY A 116 13.72 -6.98 12.37
C GLY A 116 12.37 -6.27 12.45
N PHE A 117 11.34 -6.94 11.90
CA PHE A 117 9.94 -6.55 12.10
C PHE A 117 9.11 -7.81 12.39
N ALA A 118 8.03 -7.64 13.16
CA ALA A 118 7.04 -8.67 13.40
C ALA A 118 5.67 -8.13 13.00
N LEU A 119 4.85 -8.99 12.40
CA LEU A 119 3.46 -8.67 12.09
C LEU A 119 2.58 -9.14 13.24
N GLU A 120 1.89 -8.22 13.89
CA GLU A 120 0.92 -8.51 14.94
C GLU A 120 -0.44 -7.92 14.56
N TYR A 121 -1.48 -8.75 14.60
CA TYR A 121 -2.84 -8.31 14.34
C TYR A 121 -3.43 -7.68 15.61
N THR A 122 -3.82 -6.42 15.54
CA THR A 122 -4.44 -5.71 16.67
C THR A 122 -5.97 -5.81 16.62
N ASP A 123 -6.64 -5.77 17.78
CA ASP A 123 -8.12 -5.79 17.86
C ASP A 123 -8.78 -4.66 17.05
N ASN A 124 -8.09 -3.53 16.91
CA ASN A 124 -8.53 -2.39 16.11
C ASN A 124 -8.60 -2.71 14.60
N TYR A 125 -7.78 -3.63 14.10
CA TYR A 125 -7.81 -4.05 12.69
C TYR A 125 -9.13 -4.77 12.33
N ILE A 126 -9.67 -5.60 13.23
CA ILE A 126 -10.97 -6.26 13.03
C ILE A 126 -12.10 -5.21 12.91
N GLN A 127 -12.00 -4.11 13.67
CA GLN A 127 -12.95 -3.00 13.56
C GLN A 127 -12.82 -2.23 12.24
N PHE A 128 -11.58 -2.02 11.77
CA PHE A 128 -11.31 -1.41 10.47
C PHE A 128 -12.01 -2.16 9.32
N LEU A 129 -11.88 -3.49 9.28
CA LEU A 129 -12.54 -4.33 8.25
C LEU A 129 -14.08 -4.20 8.27
N LYS A 130 -14.69 -4.00 9.44
CA LYS A 130 -16.15 -3.80 9.55
C LYS A 130 -16.61 -2.45 9.00
N LYS A 131 -15.77 -1.41 9.08
CA LYS A 131 -16.10 -0.03 8.70
C LYS A 131 -16.14 0.18 7.17
N GLU A 132 -15.19 -0.41 6.44
CA GLU A 132 -15.06 -0.29 4.97
C GLU A 132 -16.23 -0.94 4.19
N ARG A 133 -16.99 -1.84 4.83
CA ARG A 133 -18.03 -2.65 4.18
C ARG A 133 -19.38 -1.94 3.90
N LYS A 134 -19.50 -0.62 4.13
CA LYS A 134 -20.80 0.09 4.03
C LYS A 134 -21.14 0.71 2.67
N LYS A 135 -20.24 0.76 1.69
CA LYS A 135 -20.50 1.43 0.39
C LYS A 135 -21.60 0.78 -0.46
N GLY A 136 -21.78 -0.55 -0.39
CA GLY A 136 -22.76 -1.26 -1.21
C GLY A 136 -24.22 -0.95 -0.87
N VAL A 137 -24.51 -0.55 0.38
CA VAL A 137 -25.88 -0.29 0.84
C VAL A 137 -26.42 1.03 0.29
N MET A 138 -25.56 2.03 0.12
CA MET A 138 -25.96 3.35 -0.39
C MET A 138 -26.41 3.31 -1.86
N CYS A 139 -25.73 2.52 -2.70
CA CYS A 139 -26.10 2.37 -4.12
C CYS A 139 -27.47 1.72 -4.31
N ILE A 140 -27.86 0.78 -3.45
CA ILE A 140 -29.16 0.09 -3.53
C ILE A 140 -30.31 1.08 -3.26
N TYR A 141 -30.18 1.95 -2.25
CA TYR A 141 -31.19 2.96 -1.96
C TYR A 141 -31.35 3.99 -3.07
N VAL A 142 -30.25 4.42 -3.70
CA VAL A 142 -30.29 5.34 -4.85
C VAL A 142 -30.98 4.69 -6.05
N CYS A 143 -30.69 3.42 -6.35
CA CYS A 143 -31.35 2.69 -7.44
C CYS A 143 -32.85 2.46 -7.17
N LEU A 144 -33.21 2.12 -5.93
CA LEU A 144 -34.62 1.95 -5.56
C LEU A 144 -35.40 3.27 -5.69
N PHE A 145 -34.81 4.39 -5.25
CA PHE A 145 -35.45 5.70 -5.35
C PHE A 145 -35.61 6.15 -6.80
N SER A 146 -34.61 5.93 -7.67
CA SER A 146 -34.72 6.27 -9.10
C SER A 146 -35.77 5.43 -9.82
N CYS A 147 -35.87 4.13 -9.50
CA CYS A 147 -36.89 3.25 -10.08
C CYS A 147 -38.31 3.69 -9.68
N LEU A 148 -38.50 4.06 -8.42
CA LEU A 148 -39.80 4.48 -7.90
C LEU A 148 -40.26 5.81 -8.54
N LEU A 149 -39.34 6.76 -8.73
CA LEU A 149 -39.59 8.01 -9.45
C LEU A 149 -40.01 7.78 -10.91
N LEU A 150 -39.33 6.87 -11.62
CA LEU A 150 -39.67 6.53 -13.00
C LEU A 150 -41.08 5.92 -13.12
N VAL A 151 -41.47 5.04 -12.19
CA VAL A 151 -42.81 4.43 -12.17
C VAL A 151 -43.90 5.49 -11.96
N ILE A 152 -43.69 6.45 -11.05
CA ILE A 152 -44.64 7.54 -10.80
C ILE A 152 -44.82 8.40 -12.07
N ILE A 153 -43.72 8.77 -12.74
CA ILE A 153 -43.77 9.57 -13.97
C ILE A 153 -44.56 8.84 -15.07
N LEU A 154 -44.33 7.53 -15.23
CA LEU A 154 -45.06 6.72 -16.22
C LEU A 154 -46.56 6.58 -15.91
N LEU A 155 -46.94 6.56 -14.63
CA LEU A 155 -48.35 6.53 -14.22
C LEU A 155 -49.05 7.87 -14.48
N LEU A 156 -48.37 8.99 -14.22
CA LEU A 156 -48.90 10.33 -14.48
C LEU A 156 -48.98 10.64 -15.98
N ALA A 157 -48.07 10.11 -16.80
CA ALA A 157 -48.10 10.27 -18.26
C ALA A 157 -49.21 9.46 -18.96
N ARG A 158 -49.88 8.55 -18.24
CA ARG A 158 -50.92 7.65 -18.76
C ARG A 158 -52.35 8.08 -18.39
N ILE A 159 -52.48 9.13 -17.57
CA ILE A 159 -53.72 9.80 -17.19
C ILE A 159 -53.87 11.02 -18.11
#